data_AF-A0A519YQG0-F1
#
_entry.id   AF-A0A519YQG0-F1
#
_cell.length_a   1.000
_cell.length_b   1.000
_cell.length_c   1.000
_cell.angle_alpha   90.00
_cell.angle_beta   90.00
_cell.angle_gamma   90.00
#
_symmetry.space_group_name_H-M   'P 1'
#
loop_
_entity.id
_entity.type
_entity.pdbx_description
1 polymer ?
#
loop_
_entity_poly.entity_id
_entity_poly.type
_entity_poly.pdbx_seq_one_letter_code
_entity_poly.pdbx_strand_id
1 'polypeptide(L)'
;MKKTFLLATLITIFSFTSCKKYLDVDPTDFTTPETFFESPKDLDQALTGVYSSLNNTGTYSRNLVFDLAFGTDEAFYKRSTAQVDPIVYNADGSNSTITATWSSLYAGINNANLLLANIDRPVMDETERGRIRGEALFLRAFLYFQLVHLWGDVPLILKPTLSGINVKNVRASQKQVYEQILGDMTIAEGLVGAVIAPNGSGRVTKAAV
;
A
#
# COMPACT_ATOMS: atom_id res chain seq x y z
N MET A 1 38.53 -50.48 -27.53
CA MET A 1 38.47 -49.17 -28.23
C MET A 1 37.05 -48.79 -28.67
N LYS A 2 36.28 -49.63 -29.38
CA LYS A 2 34.87 -49.32 -29.73
C LYS A 2 33.94 -49.19 -28.50
N LYS A 3 34.13 -50.05 -27.48
CA LYS A 3 33.33 -50.01 -26.23
C LYS A 3 33.63 -48.80 -25.34
N THR A 4 34.87 -48.29 -25.35
CA THR A 4 35.27 -47.09 -24.59
C THR A 4 34.76 -45.81 -25.26
N PHE A 5 34.68 -45.78 -26.59
CA PHE A 5 34.05 -44.67 -27.33
C PHE A 5 32.53 -44.61 -27.09
N LEU A 6 31.85 -45.75 -27.07
CA LEU A 6 30.41 -45.84 -26.74
C LEU A 6 30.09 -45.36 -25.32
N LEU A 7 30.95 -45.67 -24.36
CA LEU A 7 30.79 -45.23 -22.96
C LEU A 7 31.00 -43.71 -22.82
N ALA A 8 31.99 -43.15 -23.53
CA ALA A 8 32.24 -41.72 -23.56
C ALA A 8 31.07 -40.95 -24.18
N THR A 9 30.50 -41.44 -25.29
CA THR A 9 29.32 -40.81 -25.91
C THR A 9 28.09 -40.85 -24.99
N LEU A 10 27.89 -41.94 -24.25
CA LEU A 10 26.77 -42.07 -23.31
C LEU A 10 26.87 -41.09 -22.12
N ILE A 11 28.08 -40.89 -21.59
CA ILE A 11 28.34 -39.93 -20.50
C ILE A 11 28.09 -38.48 -20.96
N THR A 12 28.49 -38.14 -22.19
CA THR A 12 28.25 -36.81 -22.75
C THR A 12 26.76 -36.52 -22.94
N ILE A 13 25.94 -37.52 -23.30
CA ILE A 13 24.48 -37.36 -23.46
C ILE A 13 23.79 -37.09 -22.11
N PHE A 14 24.23 -37.74 -21.03
CA PHE A 14 23.71 -37.48 -19.69
C PHE A 14 24.19 -36.15 -19.08
N SER A 15 25.25 -35.54 -19.62
CA SER A 15 25.78 -34.27 -19.13
C SER A 15 24.91 -33.05 -19.51
N PHE A 16 23.95 -33.23 -20.44
CA PHE A 16 23.03 -32.15 -20.85
C PHE A 16 21.66 -32.18 -20.15
N THR A 17 21.39 -33.14 -19.25
CA THR A 17 20.16 -33.13 -18.46
C THR A 17 20.34 -32.26 -17.21
N SER A 18 20.27 -30.95 -17.39
CA SER A 18 20.25 -30.00 -16.27
C SER A 18 18.88 -30.05 -15.58
N CYS A 19 18.87 -30.30 -14.26
CA CYS A 19 17.69 -30.26 -13.40
C CYS A 19 17.20 -28.81 -13.17
N LYS A 20 16.70 -28.14 -14.22
CA LYS A 20 16.15 -26.78 -14.09
C LYS A 20 15.02 -26.70 -13.05
N LYS A 21 14.11 -27.68 -13.04
CA LYS A 21 12.97 -27.74 -12.11
C LYS A 21 13.33 -27.81 -10.62
N TYR A 22 14.56 -28.19 -10.25
CA TYR A 22 14.98 -28.22 -8.85
C TYR A 22 15.37 -26.82 -8.34
N LEU A 23 15.77 -25.92 -9.25
CA LEU A 23 16.14 -24.54 -8.94
C LEU A 23 14.93 -23.59 -8.97
N ASP A 24 13.85 -23.98 -9.66
CA ASP A 24 12.58 -23.26 -9.70
C ASP A 24 11.67 -23.78 -8.57
N VAL A 25 11.94 -23.34 -7.33
CA VAL A 25 11.10 -23.67 -6.17
C VAL A 25 10.14 -22.52 -5.92
N ASP A 26 8.84 -22.79 -6.03
CA ASP A 26 7.82 -21.82 -5.63
C ASP A 26 7.90 -21.55 -4.12
N PRO A 27 7.83 -20.29 -3.67
CA PRO A 27 7.80 -19.99 -2.26
C PRO A 27 6.57 -20.61 -1.61
N THR A 28 6.76 -21.47 -0.60
CA THR A 28 5.66 -22.09 0.15
C THR A 28 5.12 -21.19 1.27
N ASP A 29 5.90 -20.16 1.64
CA ASP A 29 5.69 -19.41 2.88
C ASP A 29 5.11 -18.01 2.63
N PHE A 30 5.04 -17.58 1.37
CA PHE A 30 4.44 -16.30 0.97
C PHE A 30 3.90 -16.37 -0.46
N THR A 31 2.78 -15.70 -0.70
CA THR A 31 2.22 -15.57 -2.06
C THR A 31 2.96 -14.48 -2.81
N THR A 32 3.30 -14.73 -4.07
CA THR A 32 3.92 -13.71 -4.91
C THR A 32 2.84 -12.82 -5.54
N PRO A 33 3.13 -11.56 -5.89
CA PRO A 33 2.17 -10.71 -6.60
C PRO A 33 1.64 -11.36 -7.90
N GLU A 34 2.44 -12.21 -8.54
CA GLU A 34 2.07 -12.93 -9.75
C GLU A 34 0.99 -13.99 -9.51
N THR A 35 0.86 -14.54 -8.31
CA THR A 35 -0.12 -15.61 -7.99
C THR A 35 -1.21 -15.17 -7.02
N PHE A 36 -1.11 -13.97 -6.44
CA PHE A 36 -2.04 -13.52 -5.40
C PHE A 36 -3.37 -13.00 -5.95
N PHE A 37 -3.39 -12.23 -7.03
CA PHE A 37 -4.60 -11.52 -7.48
C PHE A 37 -5.47 -12.32 -8.48
N GLU A 38 -5.80 -13.56 -8.13
CA GLU A 38 -6.47 -14.50 -9.05
C GLU A 38 -7.97 -14.67 -8.80
N SER A 39 -8.48 -14.23 -7.64
CA SER A 39 -9.90 -14.35 -7.29
C SER A 39 -10.49 -13.07 -6.69
N PRO A 40 -11.84 -12.93 -6.66
CA PRO A 40 -12.53 -11.85 -5.95
C PRO A 40 -12.11 -11.73 -4.48
N LYS A 41 -11.90 -12.88 -3.83
CA LYS A 41 -11.52 -12.95 -2.42
C LYS A 41 -10.14 -12.33 -2.19
N ASP A 42 -9.22 -12.54 -3.11
CA ASP A 42 -7.86 -11.99 -3.01
C ASP A 42 -7.88 -10.46 -3.16
N LEU A 43 -8.75 -9.93 -4.03
CA LEU A 43 -8.96 -8.49 -4.14
C LEU A 43 -9.55 -7.87 -2.87
N ASP A 44 -10.54 -8.51 -2.24
CA ASP A 44 -11.10 -8.01 -0.97
C ASP A 44 -10.11 -8.16 0.20
N GLN A 45 -9.27 -9.20 0.18
CA GLN A 45 -8.18 -9.37 1.13
C GLN A 45 -7.10 -8.29 0.94
N ALA A 46 -6.72 -7.98 -0.30
CA ALA A 46 -5.82 -6.87 -0.61
C ALA A 46 -6.39 -5.54 -0.13
N LEU A 47 -7.69 -5.29 -0.38
CA LEU A 47 -8.39 -4.10 0.08
C LEU A 47 -8.35 -3.98 1.59
N THR A 48 -8.56 -5.09 2.29
CA THR A 48 -8.42 -5.16 3.76
C THR A 48 -6.99 -4.78 4.20
N GLY A 49 -5.97 -5.15 3.43
CA GLY A 49 -4.59 -4.68 3.61
C GLY A 49 -4.37 -3.18 3.34
N VAL A 50 -5.21 -2.55 2.52
CA VAL A 50 -5.23 -1.09 2.37
C VAL A 50 -5.83 -0.44 3.62
N TYR A 51 -6.99 -0.94 4.08
CA TYR A 51 -7.62 -0.45 5.32
C TYR A 51 -6.74 -0.60 6.56
N SER A 52 -6.01 -1.71 6.68
CA SER A 52 -5.16 -1.97 7.84
C SER A 52 -4.04 -0.92 8.00
N SER A 53 -3.65 -0.24 6.92
CA SER A 53 -2.70 0.87 6.98
C SER A 53 -3.19 2.05 7.84
N LEU A 54 -4.50 2.21 8.00
CA LEU A 54 -5.10 3.22 8.89
C LEU A 54 -4.98 2.85 10.37
N ASN A 55 -4.85 1.56 10.69
CA ASN A 55 -4.68 1.06 12.06
C ASN A 55 -3.21 0.76 12.38
N ASN A 56 -2.30 1.63 11.94
CA ASN A 56 -0.90 1.60 12.32
C ASN A 56 -0.63 2.67 13.39
N THR A 57 0.38 2.47 14.24
CA THR A 57 0.89 3.51 15.15
C THR A 57 1.20 4.80 14.41
N GLY A 58 1.82 4.71 13.22
CA GLY A 58 2.10 5.86 12.35
C GLY A 58 0.86 6.60 11.84
N THR A 59 -0.31 5.98 11.90
CA THR A 59 -1.58 6.54 11.41
C THR A 59 -2.59 6.71 12.55
N TYR A 60 -3.79 6.14 12.45
CA TYR A 60 -4.90 6.45 13.37
C TYR A 60 -4.88 5.65 14.67
N SER A 61 -4.02 4.65 14.84
CA SER A 61 -3.87 4.02 16.15
C SER A 61 -3.22 4.97 17.16
N ARG A 62 -2.39 5.92 16.71
CA ARG A 62 -1.75 6.90 17.59
C ARG A 62 -1.37 8.21 16.94
N ASN A 63 -0.40 8.22 16.02
CA ASN A 63 0.31 9.45 15.65
C ASN A 63 -0.58 10.53 15.02
N LEU A 64 -1.44 10.17 14.06
CA LEU A 64 -2.34 11.14 13.41
C LEU A 64 -3.46 11.62 14.32
N VAL A 65 -3.83 10.83 15.33
CA VAL A 65 -4.86 11.21 16.30
C VAL A 65 -4.29 12.01 17.44
N PHE A 66 -3.08 11.69 17.91
CA PHE A 66 -2.50 12.23 19.13
C PHE A 66 -1.28 13.10 18.88
N ASP A 67 -0.16 12.51 18.47
CA ASP A 67 1.14 13.19 18.48
C ASP A 67 1.26 14.31 17.44
N LEU A 68 0.49 14.22 16.35
CA LEU A 68 0.50 15.21 15.26
C LEU A 68 -0.74 16.12 15.26
N ALA A 69 -1.69 15.93 16.18
CA ALA A 69 -2.95 16.69 16.21
C ALA A 69 -3.11 17.60 17.45
N PHE A 70 -2.53 17.24 18.60
CA PHE A 70 -2.76 17.94 19.88
C PHE A 70 -1.76 19.07 20.19
N GLY A 71 -1.09 19.63 19.18
CA GLY A 71 -0.26 20.83 19.33
C GLY A 71 -1.05 22.14 19.45
N THR A 72 -2.33 22.08 19.82
CA THR A 72 -3.26 23.22 19.87
C THR A 72 -3.41 23.75 21.31
N ASP A 73 -4.27 24.75 21.50
CA ASP A 73 -4.63 25.32 22.80
C ASP A 73 -5.72 24.51 23.54
N GLU A 74 -6.28 23.47 22.93
CA GLU A 74 -7.30 22.60 23.53
C GLU A 74 -6.72 21.58 24.53
N ALA A 75 -5.42 21.29 24.44
CA ALA A 75 -4.72 20.37 25.33
C ALA A 75 -3.28 20.82 25.55
N PHE A 76 -2.58 20.20 26.51
CA PHE A 76 -1.15 20.45 26.71
C PHE A 76 -0.37 19.15 26.87
N TYR A 77 0.86 19.15 26.37
CA TYR A 77 1.76 18.02 26.51
C TYR A 77 2.24 17.88 27.96
N LYS A 78 1.77 16.83 28.64
CA LYS A 78 2.17 16.52 30.02
C LYS A 78 3.09 15.30 30.07
N ARG A 79 4.36 15.53 30.41
CA ARG A 79 5.37 14.51 30.70
C ARG A 79 6.20 14.91 31.91
N SER A 80 6.79 13.93 32.60
CA SER A 80 7.70 14.15 33.72
C SER A 80 9.06 14.71 33.29
N THR A 81 9.43 14.55 32.01
CA THR A 81 10.66 15.06 31.41
C THR A 81 10.35 15.76 30.08
N ALA A 82 11.14 16.79 29.76
CA ALA A 82 11.08 17.40 28.44
C ALA A 82 11.56 16.40 27.38
N GLN A 83 10.78 16.25 26.31
CA GLN A 83 11.07 15.35 25.19
C GLN A 83 11.07 16.14 23.89
N VAL A 84 11.84 15.66 22.91
CA VAL A 84 11.75 16.12 21.53
C VAL A 84 10.58 15.39 20.89
N ASP A 85 9.50 16.12 20.61
CA ASP A 85 8.22 15.56 20.22
C ASP A 85 7.47 16.55 19.30
N PRO A 86 6.92 16.10 18.16
CA PRO A 86 6.20 16.98 17.25
C PRO A 86 5.03 17.72 17.91
N ILE A 87 4.41 17.16 18.95
CA ILE A 87 3.29 17.79 19.67
C ILE A 87 3.66 19.13 20.34
N VAL A 88 4.95 19.37 20.62
CA VAL A 88 5.45 20.63 21.18
C VAL A 88 6.32 21.42 20.19
N TYR A 89 6.24 21.10 18.90
CA TYR A 89 6.92 21.81 17.80
C TYR A 89 8.45 21.94 17.94
N ASN A 90 9.11 20.96 18.59
CA ASN A 90 10.56 20.97 18.77
C ASN A 90 11.27 19.79 18.08
N ALA A 91 10.58 19.09 17.17
CA ALA A 91 11.10 17.93 16.45
C ALA A 91 11.67 18.28 15.06
N ASP A 92 12.61 17.46 14.59
CA ASP A 92 13.15 17.51 13.24
C ASP A 92 12.76 16.28 12.40
N GLY A 93 13.15 16.26 11.13
CA GLY A 93 12.80 15.19 10.19
C GLY A 93 13.32 13.79 10.55
N SER A 94 14.25 13.66 11.49
CA SER A 94 14.75 12.37 11.99
C SER A 94 13.90 11.79 13.12
N ASN A 95 12.91 12.54 13.62
CA ASN A 95 12.03 12.08 14.69
C ASN A 95 11.27 10.80 14.29
N SER A 96 11.22 9.84 15.21
CA SER A 96 10.63 8.52 14.97
C SER A 96 9.13 8.57 14.70
N THR A 97 8.39 9.48 15.33
CA THR A 97 6.95 9.68 15.09
C THR A 97 6.71 10.17 13.66
N ILE A 98 7.46 11.18 13.23
CA ILE A 98 7.37 11.77 11.88
C ILE A 98 7.72 10.73 10.81
N THR A 99 8.85 10.04 10.98
CA THR A 99 9.31 9.01 10.02
C THR A 99 8.38 7.80 9.96
N ALA A 100 7.83 7.36 11.11
CA ALA A 100 6.86 6.27 11.16
C ALA A 100 5.54 6.65 10.46
N THR A 101 5.04 7.87 10.66
CA THR A 101 3.83 8.36 9.99
C THR A 101 4.03 8.43 8.48
N TRP A 102 5.12 9.07 8.03
CA TRP A 102 5.45 9.16 6.61
C TRP A 102 5.51 7.77 5.96
N SER A 103 6.25 6.84 6.58
CA SER A 103 6.42 5.49 6.05
C SER A 103 5.11 4.71 6.02
N SER A 104 4.27 4.84 7.06
CA SER A 104 2.98 4.15 7.14
C SER A 104 2.00 4.64 6.09
N LEU A 105 1.94 5.96 5.85
CA LEU A 105 1.10 6.55 4.80
C LEU A 105 1.52 6.06 3.40
N TYR A 106 2.82 6.10 3.08
CA TYR A 106 3.30 5.60 1.80
C TYR A 106 3.17 4.08 1.63
N ALA A 107 3.28 3.31 2.72
CA ALA A 107 3.01 1.88 2.68
C ALA A 107 1.54 1.60 2.31
N GLY A 108 0.59 2.32 2.92
CA GLY A 108 -0.82 2.24 2.57
C GLY A 108 -1.10 2.63 1.11
N ILE A 109 -0.46 3.72 0.63
CA ILE A 109 -0.56 4.14 -0.77
C ILE A 109 -0.01 3.06 -1.71
N ASN A 110 1.10 2.43 -1.36
CA ASN A 110 1.65 1.34 -2.16
C ASN A 110 0.74 0.11 -2.20
N ASN A 111 0.09 -0.24 -1.07
CA ASN A 111 -0.92 -1.30 -1.03
C ASN A 111 -2.11 -0.98 -1.95
N ALA A 112 -2.60 0.27 -1.91
CA ALA A 112 -3.67 0.73 -2.80
C ALA A 112 -3.24 0.66 -4.27
N ASN A 113 -2.04 1.14 -4.60
CA ASN A 113 -1.49 1.08 -5.95
C ASN A 113 -1.34 -0.37 -6.46
N LEU A 114 -0.91 -1.29 -5.60
CA LEU A 114 -0.75 -2.69 -5.96
C LEU A 114 -2.11 -3.34 -6.25
N LEU A 115 -3.11 -3.10 -5.41
CA LEU A 115 -4.48 -3.55 -5.66
C LEU A 115 -5.03 -2.96 -6.96
N LEU A 116 -4.96 -1.64 -7.15
CA LEU A 116 -5.47 -0.95 -8.33
C LEU A 116 -4.79 -1.43 -9.63
N ALA A 117 -3.50 -1.75 -9.58
CA ALA A 117 -2.77 -2.29 -10.73
C ALA A 117 -3.20 -3.72 -11.11
N ASN A 118 -3.81 -4.47 -10.17
CA ASN A 118 -4.21 -5.86 -10.36
C ASN A 118 -5.73 -6.08 -10.33
N ILE A 119 -6.52 -5.01 -10.20
CA ILE A 119 -7.97 -5.05 -9.97
C ILE A 119 -8.75 -5.78 -11.07
N ASP A 120 -8.21 -5.82 -12.29
CA ASP A 120 -8.85 -6.41 -13.49
C ASP A 120 -8.43 -7.85 -13.78
N ARG A 121 -7.55 -8.44 -12.96
CA ARG A 121 -7.02 -9.79 -13.19
C ARG A 121 -8.06 -10.92 -13.05
N PRO A 122 -8.87 -10.98 -11.97
CA PRO A 122 -9.85 -12.05 -11.83
C PRO A 122 -11.12 -11.79 -12.64
N VAL A 123 -11.76 -12.87 -13.10
CA VAL A 123 -13.15 -12.83 -13.61
C VAL A 123 -14.11 -12.78 -12.41
N MET A 124 -14.96 -11.76 -12.35
CA MET A 124 -15.86 -11.54 -11.21
C MET A 124 -17.05 -10.64 -11.58
N ASP A 125 -17.95 -10.41 -10.62
CA ASP A 125 -19.01 -9.42 -10.77
C ASP A 125 -18.43 -7.99 -10.81
N GLU A 126 -18.85 -7.19 -11.80
CA GLU A 126 -18.33 -5.85 -12.03
C GLU A 126 -18.83 -4.82 -11.01
N THR A 127 -19.98 -5.06 -10.36
CA THR A 127 -20.45 -4.21 -9.26
C THR A 127 -19.52 -4.37 -8.07
N GLU A 128 -19.16 -5.62 -7.73
CA GLU A 128 -18.24 -5.91 -6.65
C GLU A 128 -16.81 -5.42 -6.98
N ARG A 129 -16.35 -5.58 -8.23
CA ARG A 129 -15.06 -5.00 -8.67
C ARG A 129 -15.08 -3.48 -8.54
N GLY A 130 -16.19 -2.85 -8.94
CA GLY A 130 -16.45 -1.43 -8.80
C GLY A 130 -16.29 -0.99 -7.35
N ARG A 131 -16.99 -1.65 -6.42
CA ARG A 131 -16.89 -1.37 -4.98
C ARG A 131 -15.44 -1.41 -4.50
N ILE A 132 -14.73 -2.51 -4.75
CA ILE A 132 -13.34 -2.68 -4.32
C ILE A 132 -12.44 -1.58 -4.89
N ARG A 133 -12.59 -1.27 -6.18
CA ARG A 133 -11.84 -0.18 -6.84
C ARG A 133 -12.15 1.17 -6.22
N GLY A 134 -13.43 1.47 -5.97
CA GLY A 134 -13.86 2.73 -5.38
C GLY A 134 -13.30 2.93 -3.98
N GLU A 135 -13.40 1.91 -3.12
CA GLU A 135 -12.83 1.97 -1.78
C GLU A 135 -11.31 2.13 -1.79
N ALA A 136 -10.59 1.42 -2.68
CA ALA A 136 -9.15 1.55 -2.81
C ALA A 136 -8.71 2.94 -3.29
N LEU A 137 -9.44 3.54 -4.24
CA LEU A 137 -9.20 4.92 -4.72
C LEU A 137 -9.43 5.94 -3.61
N PHE A 138 -10.56 5.85 -2.90
CA PHE A 138 -10.83 6.72 -1.76
C PHE A 138 -9.74 6.63 -0.70
N LEU A 139 -9.33 5.41 -0.32
CA LEU A 139 -8.28 5.22 0.68
C LEU A 139 -6.94 5.82 0.22
N ARG A 140 -6.58 5.64 -1.06
CA ARG A 140 -5.37 6.28 -1.61
C ARG A 140 -5.46 7.80 -1.54
N ALA A 141 -6.60 8.38 -1.93
CA ALA A 141 -6.85 9.81 -1.86
C ALA A 141 -6.75 10.32 -0.41
N PHE A 142 -7.35 9.60 0.53
CA PHE A 142 -7.33 9.96 1.94
C PHE A 142 -5.92 9.91 2.55
N LEU A 143 -5.12 8.90 2.21
CA LEU A 143 -3.72 8.81 2.63
C LEU A 143 -2.87 9.96 2.05
N TYR A 144 -3.09 10.33 0.79
CA TYR A 144 -2.47 11.52 0.20
C TYR A 144 -2.93 12.82 0.85
N PHE A 145 -4.20 12.91 1.25
CA PHE A 145 -4.72 14.06 1.98
C PHE A 145 -3.97 14.25 3.31
N GLN A 146 -3.74 13.17 4.07
CA GLN A 146 -2.92 13.24 5.28
C GLN A 146 -1.49 13.73 4.99
N LEU A 147 -0.88 13.26 3.90
CA LEU A 147 0.46 13.69 3.50
C LEU A 147 0.52 15.18 3.13
N VAL A 148 -0.35 15.66 2.26
CA VAL A 148 -0.31 17.05 1.79
C VAL A 148 -0.68 18.04 2.90
N HIS A 149 -1.59 17.66 3.80
CA HIS A 149 -1.97 18.48 4.95
C HIS A 149 -0.80 18.70 5.92
N LEU A 150 0.03 17.68 6.14
CA LEU A 150 1.12 17.71 7.11
C LEU A 150 2.45 18.22 6.51
N TRP A 151 2.78 17.87 5.26
CA TRP A 151 4.07 18.18 4.64
C TRP A 151 4.01 19.15 3.45
N GLY A 152 2.82 19.48 2.97
CA GLY A 152 2.64 20.23 1.74
C GLY A 152 3.07 19.43 0.51
N ASP A 153 4.07 19.91 -0.22
CA ASP A 153 4.54 19.23 -1.42
C ASP A 153 5.05 17.81 -1.08
N VAL A 154 4.60 16.78 -1.78
CA VAL A 154 4.99 15.40 -1.51
C VAL A 154 5.12 14.59 -2.81
N PRO A 155 5.96 13.55 -2.86
CA PRO A 155 6.03 12.68 -4.03
C PRO A 155 4.68 12.03 -4.39
N LEU A 156 4.28 12.14 -5.66
CA LEU A 156 3.11 11.42 -6.19
C LEU A 156 3.52 10.09 -6.81
N ILE A 157 3.33 9.02 -6.04
CA ILE A 157 3.60 7.64 -6.44
C ILE A 157 2.26 6.96 -6.73
N LEU A 158 1.91 6.81 -8.01
CA LEU A 158 0.61 6.27 -8.46
C LEU A 158 0.69 4.87 -9.05
N LYS A 159 1.89 4.28 -9.04
CA LYS A 159 2.17 2.91 -9.48
C LYS A 159 2.77 2.13 -8.32
N PRO A 160 2.55 0.82 -8.25
CA PRO A 160 3.16 0.00 -7.22
C PRO A 160 4.69 0.04 -7.35
N THR A 161 5.36 0.24 -6.22
CA THR A 161 6.81 0.11 -6.10
C THR A 161 7.12 -1.36 -5.82
N LEU A 162 7.64 -2.07 -6.83
CA LEU A 162 7.97 -3.50 -6.73
C LEU A 162 9.43 -3.75 -6.32
N SER A 163 10.29 -2.75 -6.48
CA SER A 163 11.68 -2.81 -6.02
C SER A 163 12.15 -1.43 -5.54
N GLY A 164 13.06 -1.41 -4.56
CA GLY A 164 13.59 -0.17 -3.98
C GLY A 164 14.61 0.56 -4.86
N ILE A 165 14.87 0.07 -6.08
CA ILE A 165 15.92 0.57 -6.96
C ILE A 165 15.30 1.57 -7.94
N ASN A 166 15.83 2.80 -7.97
CA ASN A 166 15.50 3.88 -8.93
C ASN A 166 14.11 4.55 -8.81
N VAL A 167 13.54 4.67 -7.62
CA VAL A 167 12.35 5.53 -7.46
C VAL A 167 12.80 7.00 -7.38
N LYS A 168 12.75 7.73 -8.51
CA LYS A 168 12.92 9.19 -8.52
C LYS A 168 11.66 9.84 -7.94
N ASN A 169 11.63 9.98 -6.62
CA ASN A 169 10.53 10.58 -5.88
C ASN A 169 10.66 12.11 -5.84
N VAL A 170 10.47 12.75 -7.00
CA VAL A 170 10.37 14.22 -7.06
C VAL A 170 9.07 14.64 -6.39
N ARG A 171 9.15 15.63 -5.50
CA ARG A 171 7.95 16.20 -4.84
C ARG A 171 7.07 16.85 -5.90
N ALA A 172 5.79 16.49 -5.91
CA ALA A 172 4.77 17.24 -6.63
C ALA A 172 4.29 18.41 -5.76
N SER A 173 3.83 19.47 -6.41
CA SER A 173 3.23 20.61 -5.71
C SER A 173 1.96 20.19 -4.96
N GLN A 174 1.63 20.87 -3.86
CA GLN A 174 0.36 20.69 -3.15
C GLN A 174 -0.85 20.68 -4.10
N LYS A 175 -0.87 21.59 -5.08
CA LYS A 175 -1.92 21.68 -6.10
C LYS A 175 -2.08 20.36 -6.88
N GLN A 176 -0.98 19.80 -7.36
CA GLN A 176 -1.00 18.52 -8.09
C GLN A 176 -1.44 17.37 -7.20
N VAL A 177 -1.07 17.38 -5.93
CA VAL A 177 -1.51 16.35 -4.97
C VAL A 177 -3.01 16.44 -4.74
N TYR A 178 -3.55 17.64 -4.53
CA TYR A 178 -5.01 17.84 -4.42
C TYR A 178 -5.76 17.50 -5.70
N GLU A 179 -5.21 17.79 -6.88
CA GLU A 179 -5.80 17.38 -8.16
C GLU A 179 -5.91 15.85 -8.26
N GLN A 180 -4.88 15.12 -7.82
CA GLN A 180 -4.92 13.66 -7.78
C GLN A 180 -5.94 13.13 -6.75
N ILE A 181 -6.00 13.73 -5.56
CA ILE A 181 -6.97 13.39 -4.50
C ILE A 181 -8.39 13.54 -5.04
N LEU A 182 -8.70 14.67 -5.67
CA LEU A 182 -10.02 14.94 -6.25
C LEU A 182 -10.34 13.96 -7.39
N GLY A 183 -9.36 13.63 -8.24
CA GLY A 183 -9.53 12.64 -9.30
C GLY A 183 -9.91 11.26 -8.77
N ASP A 184 -9.18 10.78 -7.75
CA ASP A 184 -9.46 9.50 -7.11
C ASP A 184 -10.84 9.49 -6.43
N MET A 185 -11.18 10.54 -5.67
CA MET A 185 -12.46 10.66 -4.97
C MET A 185 -13.64 10.74 -5.95
N THR A 186 -13.52 11.48 -7.05
CA THR A 186 -14.57 11.60 -8.06
C THR A 186 -14.90 10.25 -8.70
N ILE A 187 -13.88 9.44 -8.99
CA ILE A 187 -14.09 8.08 -9.50
C ILE A 187 -14.68 7.18 -8.41
N ALA A 188 -14.16 7.28 -7.18
CA ALA A 188 -14.64 6.49 -6.06
C ALA A 188 -16.14 6.71 -5.77
N GLU A 189 -16.61 7.96 -5.83
CA GLU A 189 -18.00 8.34 -5.54
C GLU A 189 -19.01 7.56 -6.41
N GLY A 190 -18.66 7.33 -7.68
CA GLY A 190 -19.50 6.59 -8.63
C GLY A 190 -19.47 5.06 -8.44
N LEU A 191 -18.55 4.54 -7.63
CA LEU A 191 -18.27 3.12 -7.53
C LEU A 191 -18.53 2.53 -6.13
N VAL A 192 -18.40 3.33 -5.07
CA VAL A 192 -18.62 2.87 -3.70
C VAL A 192 -20.11 2.60 -3.44
N GLY A 193 -20.38 1.65 -2.54
CA GLY A 193 -21.74 1.29 -2.16
C GLY A 193 -22.48 2.42 -1.43
N ALA A 194 -23.81 2.39 -1.50
CA ALA A 194 -24.67 3.20 -0.63
C ALA A 194 -24.49 2.80 0.85
N VAL A 195 -24.96 3.63 1.78
CA VAL A 195 -24.93 3.31 3.22
C VAL A 195 -25.85 2.12 3.50
N ILE A 196 -25.30 0.92 3.70
CA ILE A 196 -26.08 -0.29 4.04
C ILE A 196 -26.03 -0.54 5.55
N ALA A 197 -26.95 0.09 6.30
CA ALA A 197 -27.41 -0.30 7.65
C ALA A 197 -26.33 -0.44 8.77
N PRO A 198 -26.69 -0.59 10.06
CA PRO A 198 -25.76 -0.37 11.20
C PRO A 198 -24.55 -1.32 11.31
N ASN A 199 -24.50 -2.38 10.50
CA ASN A 199 -23.55 -3.50 10.65
C ASN A 199 -22.43 -3.52 9.59
N GLY A 200 -22.41 -2.55 8.66
CA GLY A 200 -21.28 -2.30 7.75
C GLY A 200 -20.23 -1.34 8.31
N SER A 201 -20.09 -1.26 9.64
CA SER A 201 -19.32 -0.23 10.34
C SER A 201 -17.82 -0.35 10.07
N GLY A 202 -17.28 0.48 9.17
CA GLY A 202 -15.83 0.61 8.93
C GLY A 202 -15.41 0.61 7.47
N ARG A 203 -16.32 0.33 6.53
CA ARG A 203 -16.05 0.44 5.09
C ARG A 203 -16.45 1.82 4.57
N VAL A 204 -15.77 2.26 3.51
CA VAL A 204 -16.06 3.49 2.79
C VAL A 204 -17.38 3.34 2.05
N THR A 205 -18.23 4.35 2.18
CA THR A 205 -19.53 4.43 1.51
C THR A 205 -19.63 5.74 0.75
N LYS A 206 -20.65 5.88 -0.08
CA LYS A 206 -20.90 7.12 -0.82
C LYS A 206 -21.01 8.37 0.08
N ALA A 207 -21.43 8.23 1.34
CA ALA A 207 -21.50 9.35 2.26
C ALA A 207 -20.12 9.77 2.84
N ALA A 208 -19.13 8.87 2.77
CA ALA A 208 -17.77 9.15 3.23
C ALA A 208 -16.89 9.78 2.14
N VAL A 209 -17.20 9.49 0.87
CA VAL A 209 -16.57 10.12 -0.31
C VAL A 209 -17.09 11.53 -0.48
#